data_AF-A0A955Z147-F1
#
_entry.id   AF-A0A955Z147-F1
#
_cell.length_a   1.000
_cell.length_b   1.000
_cell.length_c   1.000
_cell.angle_alpha   90.00
_cell.angle_beta   90.00
_cell.angle_gamma   90.00
#
_symmetry.space_group_name_H-M   'P 1'
#
loop_
_entity.id
_entity.type
_entity.pdbx_description
1 polymer ?
#
loop_
_entity_poly.entity_id
_entity_poly.type
_entity_poly.pdbx_seq_one_letter_code
_entity_poly.pdbx_strand_id
1 'polypeptide(L)'
;MKLSTGISLLGLGLGVAGFAVSNQGCSSDDTPSGGGAKVGQPPERPSGAAPSDTPARNFALYSLSLGEADRSGATNPNAWKKYGYNLDGVVSTKSSTDVCKLAPGASSATQEDGDNGIDNSFGKNILPILQNFASTPSKTINESLQDGSFTIMLDIKGLTDDPKQTNTGLGGRLLVGANFKGPDGKNAKPGFTASDDWPYRADPIVPITDAYITNGTFVNGSGGAQVKLALVIQGVSLDLTINRAIITFDHTAPAEITNGTIAGVVSTKELEDGITKVAGRISPSLCQGGTLESILNTIRQASDINADGTNKAGVACDAISIGLGFTGKQIGAPNKVAEPDPPSPDPCTNPPADAGTDSGGGGTDSGSGDAATD
;
A
#
# COMPACT_ATOMS: atom_id res chain seq x y z
N MET A 1 -0.48 22.17 -45.02
CA MET A 1 -1.62 21.76 -45.86
C MET A 1 -2.75 21.32 -44.93
N LYS A 2 -3.94 21.91 -45.10
CA LYS A 2 -5.30 21.46 -44.70
C LYS A 2 -5.47 21.06 -43.22
N LEU A 3 -5.94 21.90 -42.30
CA LEU A 3 -7.32 22.40 -42.08
C LEU A 3 -8.44 21.38 -42.40
N SER A 4 -9.14 20.93 -41.36
CA SER A 4 -10.60 20.75 -41.39
C SER A 4 -11.19 20.79 -39.98
N THR A 5 -12.42 21.28 -39.95
CA THR A 5 -13.18 21.85 -38.84
C THR A 5 -14.46 21.03 -38.66
N GLY A 6 -15.03 21.01 -37.45
CA GLY A 6 -16.48 20.89 -37.24
C GLY A 6 -16.91 19.78 -36.28
N ILE A 7 -18.01 19.86 -35.51
CA ILE A 7 -19.08 20.86 -35.32
C ILE A 7 -19.72 20.52 -33.95
N SER A 8 -20.14 21.54 -33.20
CA SER A 8 -20.95 21.44 -31.97
C SER A 8 -22.40 21.05 -32.25
N LEU A 9 -23.05 20.37 -31.29
CA LEU A 9 -24.51 20.42 -31.15
C LEU A 9 -24.91 20.55 -29.67
N LEU A 10 -25.53 21.70 -29.39
CA LEU A 10 -26.25 22.05 -28.17
C LEU A 10 -27.62 21.35 -28.17
N GLY A 11 -27.99 20.78 -27.03
CA GLY A 11 -29.36 20.34 -26.74
C GLY A 11 -29.84 20.95 -25.43
N LEU A 12 -30.52 22.10 -25.52
CA LEU A 12 -31.32 22.69 -24.45
C LEU A 12 -32.73 22.07 -24.49
N GLY A 13 -33.16 21.48 -23.38
CA GLY A 13 -34.53 21.03 -23.17
C GLY A 13 -35.03 21.50 -21.81
N LEU A 14 -35.93 22.50 -21.82
CA LEU A 14 -36.67 23.02 -20.67
C LEU A 14 -38.07 22.38 -20.61
N GLY A 15 -38.59 22.21 -19.38
CA GLY A 15 -40.01 21.93 -19.06
C GLY A 15 -40.19 20.58 -18.36
N VAL A 16 -40.97 20.40 -17.29
CA VAL A 16 -42.03 21.19 -16.65
C VAL A 16 -42.11 20.75 -15.18
N ALA A 17 -42.52 21.67 -14.30
CA ALA A 17 -42.77 21.45 -12.88
C ALA A 17 -43.98 20.53 -12.61
N GLY A 18 -43.89 19.71 -11.56
CA GLY A 18 -45.02 18.96 -11.01
C GLY A 18 -44.74 18.56 -9.57
N PHE A 19 -45.23 19.38 -8.62
CA PHE A 19 -45.36 19.02 -7.22
C PHE A 19 -46.44 17.93 -7.07
N ALA A 20 -46.11 16.82 -6.41
CA ALA A 20 -47.10 15.94 -5.79
C ALA A 20 -46.52 15.39 -4.48
N VAL A 21 -47.08 15.88 -3.39
CA VAL A 21 -46.92 15.34 -2.04
C VAL A 21 -47.88 14.16 -1.93
N SER A 22 -47.38 12.96 -1.65
CA SER A 22 -48.22 11.87 -1.14
C SER A 22 -47.51 11.15 -0.01
N ASN A 23 -48.14 11.31 1.15
CA ASN A 23 -47.88 10.68 2.43
C ASN A 23 -48.30 9.19 2.39
N GLN A 24 -47.69 8.40 3.27
CA GLN A 24 -48.10 7.07 3.76
C GLN A 24 -47.94 5.84 2.84
N GLY A 25 -47.04 4.98 3.29
CA GLY A 25 -46.93 3.57 2.91
C GLY A 25 -46.17 2.80 3.99
N CYS A 26 -46.75 2.71 5.20
CA CYS A 26 -46.36 1.68 6.17
C CYS A 26 -46.74 0.32 5.57
N SER A 27 -45.75 -0.52 5.28
CA SER A 27 -45.96 -1.96 5.16
C SER A 27 -44.97 -2.64 6.09
N SER A 28 -45.55 -3.32 7.07
CA SER A 28 -44.88 -4.03 8.15
C SER A 28 -44.27 -5.35 7.68
N ASP A 29 -43.27 -5.77 8.45
CA ASP A 29 -42.86 -7.16 8.69
C ASP A 29 -42.21 -7.93 7.54
N ASP A 30 -40.90 -7.71 7.41
CA ASP A 30 -39.91 -8.76 7.65
C ASP A 30 -38.57 -8.08 7.95
N THR A 31 -38.20 -7.99 9.23
CA THR A 31 -36.84 -7.62 9.63
C THR A 31 -36.03 -8.91 9.70
N PRO A 32 -35.13 -9.22 8.76
CA PRO A 32 -34.03 -10.08 9.11
C PRO A 32 -33.20 -9.30 10.14
N SER A 33 -33.05 -9.88 11.31
CA SER A 33 -32.05 -9.50 12.31
C SER A 33 -30.65 -9.64 11.69
N GLY A 34 -30.26 -8.70 10.84
CA GLY A 34 -28.89 -8.49 10.39
C GLY A 34 -28.31 -7.30 11.15
N GLY A 35 -27.16 -7.48 11.78
CA GLY A 35 -26.41 -6.38 12.38
C GLY A 35 -26.26 -5.27 11.35
N GLY A 36 -26.53 -4.02 11.77
CA GLY A 36 -26.30 -2.89 10.89
C GLY A 36 -24.82 -2.84 10.55
N ALA A 37 -24.49 -3.02 9.27
CA ALA A 37 -23.12 -2.98 8.79
C ALA A 37 -22.44 -1.72 9.35
N LYS A 38 -21.39 -1.93 10.15
CA LYS A 38 -20.60 -0.82 10.69
C LYS A 38 -19.93 -0.10 9.53
N VAL A 39 -20.09 1.23 9.52
CA VAL A 39 -19.61 2.10 8.44
C VAL A 39 -18.10 1.90 8.25
N GLY A 40 -17.67 1.71 7.00
CA GLY A 40 -16.26 1.55 6.66
C GLY A 40 -15.61 0.25 7.15
N GLN A 41 -16.37 -0.79 7.50
CA GLN A 41 -15.83 -2.10 7.88
C GLN A 41 -15.85 -3.11 6.72
N PRO A 42 -15.06 -4.20 6.79
CA PRO A 42 -15.24 -5.36 5.94
C PRO A 42 -16.68 -5.93 6.03
N PRO A 43 -17.15 -6.69 5.03
CA PRO A 43 -18.43 -7.38 5.12
C PRO A 43 -18.52 -8.21 6.41
N GLU A 44 -19.72 -8.24 7.00
CA GLU A 44 -19.94 -9.02 8.21
C GLU A 44 -19.63 -10.50 7.99
N ARG A 45 -19.10 -11.14 9.04
CA ARG A 45 -18.86 -12.57 9.04
C ARG A 45 -20.20 -13.29 8.87
N PRO A 46 -20.34 -14.21 7.91
CA PRO A 46 -21.62 -14.86 7.65
C PRO A 46 -21.86 -15.97 8.67
N SER A 47 -23.13 -16.34 8.85
CA SER A 47 -23.50 -17.63 9.44
C SER A 47 -23.37 -18.71 8.36
N GLY A 48 -22.20 -19.33 8.24
CA GLY A 48 -21.94 -20.33 7.22
C GLY A 48 -21.05 -21.45 7.73
N ALA A 49 -21.26 -22.67 7.23
CA ALA A 49 -20.38 -23.79 7.52
C ALA A 49 -19.00 -23.60 6.90
N ALA A 50 -18.00 -24.27 7.48
CA ALA A 50 -16.71 -24.42 6.84
C ALA A 50 -16.86 -25.10 5.48
N PRO A 51 -16.10 -24.69 4.44
CA PRO A 51 -16.12 -25.39 3.17
C PRO A 51 -15.61 -26.82 3.37
N SER A 52 -16.01 -27.73 2.48
CA SER A 52 -15.34 -29.03 2.35
C SER A 52 -13.85 -28.83 2.10
N ASP A 53 -13.04 -29.86 2.35
CA ASP A 53 -11.59 -29.81 2.10
C ASP A 53 -11.29 -29.53 0.62
N THR A 54 -11.10 -28.27 0.25
CA THR A 54 -10.71 -27.86 -1.10
C THR A 54 -9.21 -27.64 -1.19
N PRO A 55 -8.58 -27.95 -2.34
CA PRO A 55 -7.21 -27.54 -2.61
C PRO A 55 -7.04 -26.04 -2.45
N ALA A 56 -5.86 -25.62 -1.98
CA ALA A 56 -5.57 -24.21 -1.86
C ALA A 56 -5.43 -23.54 -3.24
N ARG A 57 -5.91 -22.30 -3.33
CA ARG A 57 -5.76 -21.42 -4.50
C ARG A 57 -4.71 -20.37 -4.20
N ASN A 58 -3.79 -20.21 -5.14
CA ASN A 58 -2.64 -19.34 -4.99
C ASN A 58 -2.80 -18.12 -5.88
N PHE A 59 -2.68 -16.92 -5.33
CA PHE A 59 -2.72 -15.67 -6.07
C PHE A 59 -1.46 -14.88 -5.82
N ALA A 60 -0.85 -14.33 -6.86
CA ALA A 60 0.18 -13.30 -6.74
C ALA A 60 -0.44 -11.94 -6.99
N LEU A 61 -0.06 -10.94 -6.21
CA LEU A 61 -0.43 -9.56 -6.46
C LEU A 61 0.12 -9.12 -7.83
N TYR A 62 -0.78 -8.60 -8.66
CA TYR A 62 -0.48 -8.10 -10.00
C TYR A 62 -0.40 -6.57 -10.03
N SER A 63 -1.14 -5.91 -9.14
CA SER A 63 -1.04 -4.47 -8.93
C SER A 63 -1.27 -4.11 -7.46
N LEU A 64 -0.64 -3.02 -7.03
CA LEU A 64 -0.78 -2.36 -5.75
C LEU A 64 -1.02 -0.86 -6.00
N SER A 65 -1.89 -0.25 -5.20
CA SER A 65 -2.26 1.16 -5.27
C SER A 65 -2.12 1.79 -3.89
N LEU A 66 -1.32 2.84 -3.79
CA LEU A 66 -0.98 3.50 -2.51
C LEU A 66 -1.96 4.63 -2.14
N GLY A 67 -2.78 5.09 -3.08
CA GLY A 67 -3.80 6.11 -2.84
C GLY A 67 -3.68 7.39 -3.67
N GLU A 68 -2.78 7.44 -4.65
CA GLU A 68 -2.65 8.57 -5.59
C GLU A 68 -3.60 8.50 -6.78
N ALA A 69 -4.13 7.31 -7.05
CA ALA A 69 -5.07 7.03 -8.13
C ALA A 69 -6.19 6.13 -7.62
N ASP A 70 -7.39 6.28 -8.20
CA ASP A 70 -8.50 5.39 -7.89
C ASP A 70 -8.26 3.96 -8.43
N ARG A 71 -9.19 3.03 -8.14
CA ARG A 71 -9.07 1.63 -8.54
C ARG A 71 -9.08 1.41 -10.07
N SER A 72 -9.45 2.42 -10.85
CA SER A 72 -9.36 2.39 -12.32
C SER A 72 -8.00 2.89 -12.84
N GLY A 73 -7.13 3.37 -11.95
CA GLY A 73 -5.83 3.94 -12.28
C GLY A 73 -5.87 5.44 -12.60
N ALA A 74 -7.02 6.10 -12.45
CA ALA A 74 -7.13 7.54 -12.69
C ALA A 74 -6.60 8.33 -11.49
N THR A 75 -5.64 9.23 -11.72
CA THR A 75 -5.09 10.11 -10.68
C THR A 75 -6.19 10.92 -10.01
N ASN A 76 -6.23 10.89 -8.68
CA ASN A 76 -7.23 11.60 -7.91
C ASN A 76 -6.66 11.94 -6.52
N PRO A 77 -6.57 13.23 -6.13
CA PRO A 77 -6.01 13.63 -4.85
C PRO A 77 -6.83 13.14 -3.63
N ASN A 78 -8.06 12.66 -3.85
CA ASN A 78 -8.91 12.06 -2.84
C ASN A 78 -9.01 10.53 -2.96
N ALA A 79 -8.20 9.87 -3.80
CA ALA A 79 -8.29 8.42 -3.96
C ALA A 79 -7.97 7.66 -2.66
N TRP A 80 -7.03 8.16 -1.86
CA TRP A 80 -6.68 7.62 -0.53
C TRP A 80 -7.91 7.40 0.36
N LYS A 81 -8.95 8.24 0.24
CA LYS A 81 -10.19 8.17 1.03
C LYS A 81 -10.96 6.87 0.85
N LYS A 82 -10.69 6.12 -0.23
CA LYS A 82 -11.39 4.89 -0.61
C LYS A 82 -10.56 3.63 -0.42
N TYR A 83 -9.33 3.75 0.07
CA TYR A 83 -8.46 2.62 0.35
C TYR A 83 -8.30 2.47 1.86
N GLY A 84 -8.64 1.30 2.38
CA GLY A 84 -8.56 1.00 3.79
C GLY A 84 -9.90 0.62 4.38
N TYR A 85 -9.95 0.64 5.70
CA TYR A 85 -11.14 0.43 6.52
C TYR A 85 -11.11 1.41 7.68
N ASN A 86 -12.25 1.58 8.33
CA ASN A 86 -12.34 2.19 9.64
C ASN A 86 -11.75 1.20 10.66
N LEU A 87 -10.60 1.50 11.23
CA LEU A 87 -9.82 0.63 12.10
C LEU A 87 -10.20 0.80 13.58
N ASP A 88 -10.59 2.02 13.97
CA ASP A 88 -10.88 2.38 15.36
C ASP A 88 -12.38 2.43 15.72
N GLY A 89 -13.25 2.33 14.71
CA GLY A 89 -14.71 2.42 14.81
C GLY A 89 -15.24 3.85 14.94
N VAL A 90 -14.40 4.87 14.75
CA VAL A 90 -14.71 6.29 14.88
C VAL A 90 -14.74 6.92 13.50
N VAL A 91 -15.56 7.95 13.31
CA VAL A 91 -15.50 8.79 12.10
C VAL A 91 -14.98 10.14 12.54
N SER A 92 -13.73 10.43 12.21
CA SER A 92 -13.00 11.58 12.67
C SER A 92 -12.90 12.68 11.61
N THR A 93 -12.92 13.92 12.09
CA THR A 93 -12.78 15.14 11.28
C THR A 93 -11.70 16.02 11.90
N LYS A 94 -11.28 17.07 11.19
CA LYS A 94 -10.34 18.06 11.73
C LYS A 94 -10.78 18.76 13.03
N SER A 95 -12.06 18.62 13.41
CA SER A 95 -12.64 19.19 14.62
C SER A 95 -12.89 18.15 15.73
N SER A 96 -12.64 16.87 15.47
CA SER A 96 -12.78 15.82 16.49
C SER A 96 -11.83 16.07 17.66
N THR A 97 -12.31 15.87 18.88
CA THR A 97 -11.56 16.10 20.13
C THR A 97 -11.44 14.85 20.97
N ASP A 98 -12.14 13.79 20.59
CA ASP A 98 -12.22 12.47 21.18
C ASP A 98 -11.25 11.47 20.54
N VAL A 99 -10.19 11.98 19.89
CA VAL A 99 -9.13 11.22 19.22
C VAL A 99 -7.79 11.33 19.97
N CYS A 100 -6.84 10.48 19.62
CA CYS A 100 -5.48 10.53 20.14
C CYS A 100 -4.84 11.90 19.88
N LYS A 101 -3.93 12.27 20.77
CA LYS A 101 -3.22 13.54 20.72
C LYS A 101 -2.18 13.48 19.60
N LEU A 102 -2.40 14.27 18.56
CA LEU A 102 -1.46 14.48 17.47
C LEU A 102 -0.09 14.96 17.95
N ALA A 103 0.94 14.66 17.16
CA ALA A 103 2.30 15.14 17.40
C ALA A 103 2.36 16.68 17.37
N PRO A 104 3.26 17.32 18.14
CA PRO A 104 3.44 18.77 18.10
C PRO A 104 3.70 19.28 16.67
N GLY A 105 2.97 20.33 16.27
CA GLY A 105 3.07 20.92 14.94
C GLY A 105 2.31 20.18 13.83
N ALA A 106 1.72 19.02 14.12
CA ALA A 106 0.84 18.35 13.16
C ALA A 106 -0.42 19.19 12.88
N SER A 107 -0.89 19.14 11.64
CA SER A 107 -2.16 19.74 11.25
C SER A 107 -3.32 19.00 11.90
N SER A 108 -4.37 19.69 12.34
CA SER A 108 -5.61 19.01 12.75
C SER A 108 -6.27 18.26 11.59
N ALA A 109 -5.88 18.50 10.33
CA ALA A 109 -6.32 17.67 9.21
C ALA A 109 -5.68 16.27 9.21
N THR A 110 -4.66 15.97 10.02
CA THR A 110 -4.06 14.63 10.10
C THR A 110 -5.09 13.59 10.58
N GLN A 111 -5.89 13.94 11.58
CA GLN A 111 -7.00 13.15 12.15
C GLN A 111 -8.32 13.27 11.36
N GLU A 112 -8.27 13.41 10.03
CA GLU A 112 -9.50 13.44 9.25
C GLU A 112 -9.50 12.24 8.32
N ASP A 113 -10.54 11.43 8.48
CA ASP A 113 -10.71 10.17 7.78
C ASP A 113 -11.08 10.36 6.31
N GLY A 114 -10.99 9.24 5.60
CA GLY A 114 -11.57 9.04 4.30
C GLY A 114 -13.08 8.87 4.32
N ASP A 115 -13.61 8.34 3.22
CA ASP A 115 -15.03 8.06 3.08
C ASP A 115 -15.42 7.00 4.12
N ASN A 116 -16.57 7.15 4.78
CA ASN A 116 -17.06 6.18 5.77
C ASN A 116 -16.11 5.93 6.95
N GLY A 117 -15.30 6.92 7.34
CA GLY A 117 -14.35 6.78 8.44
C GLY A 117 -13.14 5.90 8.10
N ILE A 118 -12.78 5.77 6.82
CA ILE A 118 -11.60 5.00 6.43
C ILE A 118 -10.33 5.68 6.96
N ASP A 119 -9.55 4.95 7.75
CA ASP A 119 -8.26 5.40 8.26
C ASP A 119 -7.16 5.12 7.22
N ASN A 120 -6.62 6.18 6.62
CA ASN A 120 -5.51 6.07 5.67
C ASN A 120 -4.63 7.32 5.63
N SER A 121 -4.07 7.67 6.79
CA SER A 121 -3.10 8.76 6.93
C SER A 121 -1.84 8.51 6.09
N PHE A 122 -1.46 7.26 5.84
CA PHE A 122 -0.38 6.95 4.91
C PHE A 122 -0.66 7.52 3.50
N GLY A 123 -1.83 7.22 2.92
CA GLY A 123 -2.21 7.73 1.61
C GLY A 123 -2.39 9.26 1.58
N LYS A 124 -2.82 9.85 2.70
CA LYS A 124 -3.05 11.30 2.82
C LYS A 124 -1.77 12.11 3.05
N ASN A 125 -0.93 11.67 3.99
CA ASN A 125 0.15 12.47 4.58
C ASN A 125 1.55 11.93 4.24
N ILE A 126 1.71 10.63 4.02
CA ILE A 126 3.01 10.02 3.67
C ILE A 126 3.22 9.96 2.15
N LEU A 127 2.21 9.56 1.39
CA LEU A 127 2.31 9.41 -0.06
C LEU A 127 2.76 10.69 -0.79
N PRO A 128 2.32 11.92 -0.42
CA PRO A 128 2.84 13.14 -1.02
C PRO A 128 4.36 13.33 -0.85
N ILE A 129 4.95 12.79 0.23
CA ILE A 129 6.40 12.82 0.45
C ILE A 129 7.08 11.88 -0.54
N LEU A 130 6.55 10.66 -0.70
CA LEU A 130 7.07 9.66 -1.64
C LEU A 130 7.01 10.18 -3.09
N GLN A 131 6.00 10.98 -3.41
CA GLN A 131 5.84 11.60 -4.74
C GLN A 131 6.94 12.59 -5.11
N ASN A 132 7.65 13.17 -4.14
CA ASN A 132 8.83 14.00 -4.41
C ASN A 132 10.02 13.20 -4.92
N PHE A 133 10.07 11.90 -4.62
CA PHE A 133 11.14 11.00 -5.08
C PHE A 133 10.70 10.23 -6.33
N ALA A 134 9.47 9.71 -6.33
CA ALA A 134 8.88 9.00 -7.47
C ALA A 134 7.49 9.57 -7.76
N SER A 135 7.33 10.27 -8.88
CA SER A 135 6.06 10.96 -9.22
C SER A 135 4.83 10.05 -9.29
N THR A 136 5.02 8.75 -9.55
CA THR A 136 3.96 7.74 -9.61
C THR A 136 4.36 6.45 -8.87
N PRO A 137 4.41 6.46 -7.52
CA PRO A 137 4.95 5.35 -6.74
C PRO A 137 4.25 4.00 -7.03
N SER A 138 2.92 3.98 -7.15
CA SER A 138 2.18 2.75 -7.49
C SER A 138 2.56 2.23 -8.86
N LYS A 139 2.84 3.10 -9.84
CA LYS A 139 3.28 2.66 -11.17
C LYS A 139 4.63 1.93 -11.09
N THR A 140 5.60 2.50 -10.39
CA THR A 140 6.93 1.87 -10.20
C THR A 140 6.82 0.55 -9.44
N ILE A 141 5.96 0.47 -8.43
CA ILE A 141 5.67 -0.78 -7.73
C ILE A 141 5.02 -1.81 -8.67
N ASN A 142 4.06 -1.40 -9.48
CA ASN A 142 3.36 -2.29 -10.41
C ASN A 142 4.28 -2.81 -11.51
N GLU A 143 5.20 -1.99 -12.01
CA GLU A 143 6.26 -2.44 -12.92
C GLU A 143 7.13 -3.50 -12.23
N SER A 144 7.53 -3.28 -10.97
CA SER A 144 8.32 -4.25 -10.19
C SER A 144 7.59 -5.58 -9.95
N LEU A 145 6.27 -5.53 -9.64
CA LEU A 145 5.42 -6.72 -9.53
C LEU A 145 5.34 -7.46 -10.87
N GLN A 146 5.09 -6.72 -11.95
CA GLN A 146 4.90 -7.29 -13.28
C GLN A 146 6.17 -7.83 -13.90
N ASP A 147 7.33 -7.28 -13.57
CA ASP A 147 8.65 -7.76 -14.00
C ASP A 147 9.17 -8.89 -13.11
N GLY A 148 8.44 -9.26 -12.07
CA GLY A 148 8.78 -10.39 -11.21
C GLY A 148 9.83 -10.08 -10.15
N SER A 149 10.08 -8.81 -9.81
CA SER A 149 11.11 -8.46 -8.82
C SER A 149 10.70 -8.88 -7.41
N PHE A 150 9.41 -8.79 -7.11
CA PHE A 150 8.79 -9.28 -5.88
C PHE A 150 7.29 -9.48 -6.11
N THR A 151 6.60 -10.11 -5.17
CA THR A 151 5.14 -10.05 -5.07
C THR A 151 4.71 -10.40 -3.64
N ILE A 152 3.43 -10.22 -3.34
CA ILE A 152 2.79 -10.85 -2.18
C ILE A 152 1.93 -11.97 -2.73
N MET A 153 2.00 -13.14 -2.11
CA MET A 153 1.19 -14.29 -2.50
C MET A 153 0.20 -14.65 -1.41
N LEU A 154 -1.02 -14.95 -1.84
CA LEU A 154 -2.11 -15.44 -1.00
C LEU A 154 -2.37 -16.90 -1.37
N ASP A 155 -1.99 -17.80 -0.49
CA ASP A 155 -2.24 -19.24 -0.59
C ASP A 155 -3.45 -19.57 0.29
N ILE A 156 -4.64 -19.60 -0.31
CA ILE A 156 -5.92 -19.62 0.39
C ILE A 156 -6.62 -20.97 0.21
N LYS A 157 -6.91 -21.62 1.33
CA LYS A 157 -7.69 -22.85 1.42
C LYS A 157 -9.17 -22.53 1.64
N GLY A 158 -10.05 -23.30 1.00
CA GLY A 158 -11.49 -23.20 1.16
C GLY A 158 -12.20 -22.35 0.08
N LEU A 159 -11.46 -21.74 -0.85
CA LEU A 159 -12.07 -21.03 -1.99
C LEU A 159 -12.61 -22.00 -3.06
N THR A 160 -13.73 -21.61 -3.67
CA THR A 160 -14.43 -22.32 -4.76
C THR A 160 -14.63 -21.39 -5.95
N ASP A 161 -15.07 -21.93 -7.09
CA ASP A 161 -15.40 -21.11 -8.28
C ASP A 161 -16.76 -20.41 -8.20
N ASP A 162 -17.49 -20.54 -7.09
CA ASP A 162 -18.77 -19.85 -6.90
C ASP A 162 -18.53 -18.34 -6.66
N PRO A 163 -18.95 -17.44 -7.57
CA PRO A 163 -18.74 -16.01 -7.41
C PRO A 163 -19.52 -15.41 -6.23
N LYS A 164 -20.47 -16.14 -5.66
CA LYS A 164 -21.26 -15.73 -4.49
C LYS A 164 -20.95 -16.57 -3.26
N GLN A 165 -19.79 -17.24 -3.24
CA GLN A 165 -19.37 -18.10 -2.15
C GLN A 165 -19.58 -17.40 -0.80
N THR A 166 -20.19 -18.12 0.14
CA THR A 166 -20.42 -17.66 1.50
C THR A 166 -20.09 -18.77 2.49
N ASN A 167 -18.97 -18.65 3.19
CA ASN A 167 -18.46 -19.67 4.11
C ASN A 167 -17.63 -19.03 5.23
N THR A 168 -17.46 -19.76 6.33
CA THR A 168 -16.49 -19.43 7.39
C THR A 168 -15.38 -20.47 7.42
N GLY A 169 -14.38 -20.34 8.30
CA GLY A 169 -13.37 -21.38 8.50
C GLY A 169 -12.43 -21.58 7.30
N LEU A 170 -12.31 -20.57 6.44
CA LEU A 170 -11.24 -20.52 5.45
C LEU A 170 -9.91 -20.33 6.19
N GLY A 171 -8.83 -20.66 5.52
CA GLY A 171 -7.49 -20.46 6.06
C GLY A 171 -6.46 -20.38 4.97
N GLY A 172 -5.18 -20.39 5.35
CA GLY A 172 -4.11 -20.33 4.39
C GLY A 172 -2.90 -19.62 4.95
N ARG A 173 -2.16 -18.95 4.07
CA ARG A 173 -1.01 -18.14 4.43
C ARG A 173 -0.77 -17.04 3.40
N LEU A 174 -0.18 -15.95 3.88
CA LEU A 174 0.45 -14.94 3.05
C LEU A 174 1.95 -15.20 3.01
N LEU A 175 2.51 -15.11 1.82
CA LEU A 175 3.93 -15.31 1.54
C LEU A 175 4.50 -14.06 0.87
N VAL A 176 5.76 -13.75 1.15
CA VAL A 176 6.51 -12.71 0.45
C VAL A 176 7.30 -13.35 -0.68
N GLY A 177 6.98 -12.99 -1.92
CA GLY A 177 7.67 -13.47 -3.12
C GLY A 177 9.03 -12.80 -3.29
N ALA A 178 10.03 -13.60 -3.63
CA ALA A 178 11.35 -13.12 -4.06
C ALA A 178 11.33 -12.81 -5.57
N ASN A 179 12.50 -12.65 -6.19
CA ASN A 179 12.60 -12.55 -7.64
C ASN A 179 12.02 -13.81 -8.32
N PHE A 180 11.10 -13.64 -9.26
CA PHE A 180 10.57 -14.70 -10.09
C PHE A 180 11.68 -15.31 -10.94
N LYS A 181 11.72 -16.64 -10.99
CA LYS A 181 12.73 -17.39 -11.74
C LYS A 181 12.08 -18.15 -12.88
N GLY A 182 12.61 -17.97 -14.09
CA GLY A 182 12.22 -18.77 -15.24
C GLY A 182 12.68 -20.23 -15.12
N PRO A 183 12.32 -21.10 -16.07
CA PRO A 183 12.74 -22.50 -16.09
C PRO A 183 14.26 -22.71 -16.11
N ASP A 184 15.03 -21.71 -16.53
CA ASP A 184 16.50 -21.71 -16.55
C ASP A 184 17.13 -21.21 -15.23
N GLY A 185 16.32 -20.91 -14.21
CA GLY A 185 16.76 -20.41 -12.91
C GLY A 185 17.16 -18.93 -12.88
N LYS A 186 17.00 -18.19 -13.99
CA LYS A 186 17.33 -16.75 -14.05
C LYS A 186 16.11 -15.89 -13.75
N ASN A 187 16.35 -14.63 -13.38
CA ASN A 187 15.26 -13.65 -13.22
C ASN A 187 14.47 -13.57 -14.54
N ALA A 188 13.15 -13.65 -14.43
CA ALA A 188 12.26 -13.62 -15.58
C ALA A 188 10.97 -12.88 -15.25
N LYS A 189 10.25 -12.51 -16.30
CA LYS A 189 8.89 -11.99 -16.17
C LYS A 189 7.91 -13.15 -15.91
N PRO A 190 7.05 -13.09 -14.87
CA PRO A 190 6.00 -14.07 -14.63
C PRO A 190 4.91 -14.00 -15.71
N GLY A 191 4.30 -15.15 -16.02
CA GLY A 191 3.09 -15.19 -16.86
C GLY A 191 1.82 -14.79 -16.11
N PHE A 192 1.85 -14.83 -14.78
CA PHE A 192 0.71 -14.82 -13.87
C PHE A 192 -0.31 -15.91 -14.23
N THR A 193 0.17 -17.14 -14.30
CA THR A 193 -0.62 -18.32 -14.68
C THR A 193 -0.43 -19.46 -13.68
N ALA A 194 -1.33 -20.45 -13.71
CA ALA A 194 -1.27 -21.63 -12.85
C ALA A 194 0.02 -22.48 -13.02
N SER A 195 0.85 -22.25 -14.04
CA SER A 195 2.17 -22.88 -14.19
C SER A 195 3.30 -22.14 -13.49
N ASP A 196 3.07 -20.91 -13.02
CA ASP A 196 4.10 -20.11 -12.37
C ASP A 196 4.29 -20.56 -10.91
N ASP A 197 5.44 -21.16 -10.62
CA ASP A 197 5.90 -21.52 -9.27
C ASP A 197 6.86 -20.43 -8.77
N TRP A 198 6.29 -19.43 -8.10
CA TRP A 198 7.02 -18.24 -7.65
C TRP A 198 7.78 -18.53 -6.34
N PRO A 199 9.11 -18.30 -6.29
CA PRO A 199 9.88 -18.50 -5.06
C PRO A 199 9.46 -17.55 -3.92
N TYR A 200 9.34 -18.05 -2.70
CA TYR A 200 8.97 -17.25 -1.53
C TYR A 200 10.07 -17.20 -0.48
N ARG A 201 10.07 -16.15 0.33
CA ARG A 201 10.99 -16.00 1.47
C ARG A 201 10.52 -16.86 2.64
N ALA A 202 11.45 -17.52 3.33
CA ALA A 202 11.12 -18.36 4.49
C ALA A 202 10.58 -17.56 5.69
N ASP A 203 10.91 -16.27 5.78
CA ASP A 203 10.44 -15.36 6.82
C ASP A 203 10.07 -13.99 6.17
N PRO A 204 8.85 -13.46 6.40
CA PRO A 204 7.75 -14.07 7.15
C PRO A 204 6.88 -15.01 6.30
N ILE A 205 6.36 -16.06 6.94
CA ILE A 205 5.16 -16.78 6.51
C ILE A 205 4.05 -16.39 7.47
N VAL A 206 3.03 -15.70 6.96
CA VAL A 206 1.96 -15.15 7.80
C VAL A 206 0.75 -16.09 7.73
N PRO A 207 0.40 -16.80 8.80
CA PRO A 207 -0.76 -17.68 8.78
C PRO A 207 -2.06 -16.87 8.64
N ILE A 208 -3.00 -17.39 7.86
CA ILE A 208 -4.36 -16.89 7.76
C ILE A 208 -5.25 -17.92 8.44
N THR A 209 -5.85 -17.53 9.55
CA THR A 209 -6.71 -18.38 10.38
C THR A 209 -8.08 -17.73 10.54
N ASP A 210 -9.12 -18.56 10.66
CA ASP A 210 -10.50 -18.10 10.87
C ASP A 210 -11.01 -17.12 9.81
N ALA A 211 -10.48 -17.21 8.59
CA ALA A 211 -10.93 -16.41 7.47
C ALA A 211 -12.36 -16.80 7.08
N TYR A 212 -13.01 -15.88 6.38
CA TYR A 212 -14.36 -16.09 5.86
C TYR A 212 -14.50 -15.42 4.50
N ILE A 213 -15.56 -15.80 3.80
CA ILE A 213 -15.97 -15.18 2.54
C ILE A 213 -17.47 -14.94 2.61
N THR A 214 -17.91 -13.75 2.23
CA THR A 214 -19.32 -13.34 2.22
C THR A 214 -19.68 -12.83 0.84
N ASN A 215 -20.58 -13.52 0.14
CA ASN A 215 -21.04 -13.17 -1.20
C ASN A 215 -19.86 -12.85 -2.16
N GLY A 216 -18.83 -13.69 -2.15
CA GLY A 216 -17.64 -13.53 -2.99
C GLY A 216 -16.53 -12.63 -2.42
N THR A 217 -16.76 -11.88 -1.33
CA THR A 217 -15.71 -11.05 -0.72
C THR A 217 -15.04 -11.78 0.44
N PHE A 218 -13.75 -12.10 0.26
CA PHE A 218 -12.90 -12.73 1.27
C PHE A 218 -12.46 -11.73 2.34
N VAL A 219 -12.30 -12.21 3.57
CA VAL A 219 -11.70 -11.49 4.71
C VAL A 219 -10.77 -12.43 5.49
N ASN A 220 -9.55 -11.99 5.79
CA ASN A 220 -8.51 -12.81 6.44
C ASN A 220 -8.74 -13.14 7.93
N GLY A 221 -9.93 -12.90 8.47
CA GLY A 221 -10.28 -13.19 9.87
C GLY A 221 -10.15 -11.98 10.80
N SER A 222 -9.92 -12.22 12.10
CA SER A 222 -9.95 -11.18 13.15
C SER A 222 -8.70 -10.27 13.20
N GLY A 223 -8.28 -9.71 12.07
CA GLY A 223 -7.47 -8.49 11.96
C GLY A 223 -6.15 -8.44 12.74
N GLY A 224 -5.42 -9.55 12.86
CA GLY A 224 -4.19 -9.66 13.67
C GLY A 224 -2.91 -9.94 12.89
N ALA A 225 -2.97 -10.05 11.57
CA ALA A 225 -1.82 -10.39 10.76
C ALA A 225 -0.79 -9.26 10.78
N GLN A 226 0.49 -9.60 10.86
CA GLN A 226 1.57 -8.68 10.54
C GLN A 226 1.98 -8.92 9.09
N VAL A 227 1.80 -7.92 8.23
CA VAL A 227 2.18 -8.00 6.81
C VAL A 227 3.41 -7.15 6.60
N LYS A 228 4.51 -7.76 6.17
CA LYS A 228 5.73 -7.05 5.77
C LYS A 228 5.71 -6.87 4.26
N LEU A 229 5.66 -5.62 3.80
CA LEU A 229 5.74 -5.25 2.39
C LEU A 229 7.10 -4.63 2.11
N ALA A 230 7.81 -5.14 1.10
CA ALA A 230 9.01 -4.50 0.57
C ALA A 230 8.58 -3.60 -0.60
N LEU A 231 8.42 -2.30 -0.35
CA LEU A 231 8.07 -1.33 -1.39
C LEU A 231 9.34 -0.94 -2.15
N VAL A 232 9.48 -1.41 -3.39
CA VAL A 232 10.59 -1.01 -4.26
C VAL A 232 10.22 0.26 -5.02
N ILE A 233 10.87 1.37 -4.67
CA ILE A 233 10.68 2.68 -5.30
C ILE A 233 12.03 3.10 -5.89
N GLN A 234 12.10 3.20 -7.21
CA GLN A 234 13.33 3.55 -7.95
C GLN A 234 14.53 2.65 -7.59
N GLY A 235 14.28 1.36 -7.39
CA GLY A 235 15.32 0.39 -7.03
C GLY A 235 15.70 0.37 -5.54
N VAL A 236 15.11 1.23 -4.71
CA VAL A 236 15.29 1.21 -3.26
C VAL A 236 14.13 0.46 -2.62
N SER A 237 14.44 -0.56 -1.84
CA SER A 237 13.44 -1.33 -1.08
C SER A 237 13.22 -0.72 0.29
N LEU A 238 12.01 -0.23 0.57
CA LEU A 238 11.54 0.19 1.88
C LEU A 238 10.68 -0.92 2.49
N ASP A 239 11.14 -1.47 3.61
CA ASP A 239 10.35 -2.44 4.38
C ASP A 239 9.28 -1.70 5.19
N LEU A 240 8.02 -2.05 4.94
CA LEU A 240 6.86 -1.54 5.62
C LEU A 240 6.18 -2.68 6.38
N THR A 241 6.11 -2.54 7.71
CA THR A 241 5.39 -3.50 8.56
C THR A 241 4.01 -2.96 8.87
N ILE A 242 2.99 -3.59 8.29
CA ILE A 242 1.58 -3.31 8.56
C ILE A 242 1.12 -4.25 9.66
N ASN A 243 0.90 -3.70 10.85
CA ASN A 243 0.37 -4.42 12.00
C ASN A 243 -1.16 -4.44 11.96
N ARG A 244 -1.75 -5.49 12.55
CA ARG A 244 -3.21 -5.67 12.63
C ARG A 244 -3.87 -5.64 11.25
N ALA A 245 -3.21 -6.25 10.28
CA ALA A 245 -3.62 -6.16 8.90
C ALA A 245 -4.95 -6.87 8.65
N ILE A 246 -5.89 -6.11 8.08
CA ILE A 246 -7.13 -6.59 7.49
C ILE A 246 -6.88 -6.73 5.99
N ILE A 247 -7.04 -7.95 5.48
CA ILE A 247 -6.89 -8.25 4.06
C ILE A 247 -8.22 -8.73 3.52
N THR A 248 -8.72 -8.04 2.52
CA THR A 248 -9.94 -8.40 1.80
C THR A 248 -9.71 -8.41 0.30
N PHE A 249 -10.54 -9.16 -0.42
CA PHE A 249 -10.60 -9.11 -1.88
C PHE A 249 -11.90 -9.76 -2.38
N ASP A 250 -12.32 -9.40 -3.57
CA ASP A 250 -13.41 -10.06 -4.28
C ASP A 250 -12.85 -11.24 -5.09
N HIS A 251 -13.41 -12.43 -4.84
CA HIS A 251 -13.20 -13.66 -5.59
C HIS A 251 -14.46 -14.02 -6.37
N THR A 252 -14.70 -13.27 -7.45
CA THR A 252 -15.86 -13.45 -8.33
C THR A 252 -15.51 -14.19 -9.63
N ALA A 253 -14.24 -14.54 -9.81
CA ALA A 253 -13.74 -15.31 -10.94
C ALA A 253 -12.62 -16.28 -10.48
N PRO A 254 -12.49 -17.47 -11.09
CA PRO A 254 -11.53 -18.49 -10.65
C PRO A 254 -10.07 -18.05 -10.61
N ALA A 255 -9.66 -17.25 -11.61
CA ALA A 255 -8.27 -16.98 -11.94
C ALA A 255 -7.77 -15.60 -11.48
N GLU A 256 -8.61 -14.82 -10.80
CA GLU A 256 -8.25 -13.47 -10.37
C GLU A 256 -8.93 -13.10 -9.06
N ILE A 257 -8.32 -12.14 -8.37
CA ILE A 257 -8.91 -11.46 -7.23
C ILE A 257 -8.87 -9.96 -7.49
N THR A 258 -9.98 -9.30 -7.23
CA THR A 258 -10.19 -7.88 -7.54
C THR A 258 -10.61 -7.12 -6.30
N ASN A 259 -10.66 -5.78 -6.38
CA ASN A 259 -11.04 -4.91 -5.27
C ASN A 259 -10.30 -5.19 -3.95
N GLY A 260 -9.08 -5.71 -4.05
CA GLY A 260 -8.28 -6.08 -2.90
C GLY A 260 -7.97 -4.88 -2.02
N THR A 261 -7.97 -5.07 -0.71
CA THR A 261 -7.59 -4.05 0.27
C THR A 261 -6.67 -4.67 1.33
N ILE A 262 -5.55 -4.02 1.62
CA ILE A 262 -4.72 -4.27 2.80
C ILE A 262 -4.83 -3.02 3.67
N ALA A 263 -5.44 -3.14 4.84
CA ALA A 263 -5.58 -2.04 5.80
C ALA A 263 -4.91 -2.41 7.12
N GLY A 264 -4.42 -1.44 7.89
CA GLY A 264 -3.85 -1.68 9.21
C GLY A 264 -3.11 -0.47 9.76
N VAL A 265 -2.17 -0.71 10.67
CA VAL A 265 -1.39 0.35 11.32
C VAL A 265 0.10 0.12 11.17
N VAL A 266 0.83 1.18 10.82
CA VAL A 266 2.29 1.19 10.73
C VAL A 266 2.82 1.95 11.93
N SER A 267 3.73 1.34 12.70
CA SER A 267 4.38 2.05 13.81
C SER A 267 5.19 3.22 13.27
N THR A 268 4.96 4.41 13.82
CA THR A 268 5.69 5.62 13.41
C THR A 268 7.20 5.44 13.57
N LYS A 269 7.62 4.82 14.68
CA LYS A 269 9.03 4.53 14.97
C LYS A 269 9.63 3.53 13.98
N GLU A 270 8.90 2.48 13.63
CA GLU A 270 9.38 1.48 12.66
C GLU A 270 9.52 2.09 11.27
N LEU A 271 8.61 2.98 10.87
CA LEU A 271 8.70 3.69 9.59
C LEU A 271 9.88 4.66 9.58
N GLU A 272 10.12 5.42 10.66
CA GLU A 272 11.30 6.27 10.80
C GLU A 272 12.61 5.48 10.67
N ASP A 273 12.69 4.33 11.34
CA ASP A 273 13.85 3.44 11.28
C ASP A 273 14.04 2.87 9.88
N GLY A 274 12.95 2.47 9.22
CA GLY A 274 12.95 1.99 7.84
C GLY A 274 13.48 3.05 6.87
N ILE A 275 12.96 4.27 6.95
CA ILE A 275 13.39 5.40 6.11
C ILE A 275 14.85 5.75 6.36
N THR A 276 15.29 5.77 7.62
CA THR A 276 16.68 6.07 7.96
C THR A 276 17.65 5.02 7.39
N LYS A 277 17.28 3.73 7.42
CA LYS A 277 18.09 2.64 6.84
C LYS A 277 18.25 2.74 5.33
N VAL A 278 17.28 3.34 4.63
CA VAL A 278 17.28 3.42 3.17
C VAL A 278 17.59 4.82 2.65
N ALA A 279 17.68 5.82 3.54
CA ALA A 279 17.83 7.24 3.22
C ALA A 279 18.94 7.48 2.18
N GLY A 280 20.15 6.97 2.44
CA GLY A 280 21.27 7.15 1.52
C GLY A 280 21.11 6.50 0.16
N ARG A 281 20.29 5.46 0.06
CA ARG A 281 19.99 4.78 -1.22
C ARG A 281 18.96 5.54 -2.02
N ILE A 282 18.03 6.24 -1.36
CA ILE A 282 17.09 7.15 -2.01
C ILE A 282 17.87 8.36 -2.54
N SER A 283 18.71 8.96 -1.70
CA SER A 283 19.59 10.04 -2.10
C SER A 283 20.78 10.16 -1.15
N PRO A 284 22.02 10.28 -1.65
CA PRO A 284 23.17 10.58 -0.82
C PRO A 284 23.01 11.86 0.03
N SER A 285 22.18 12.81 -0.43
CA SER A 285 21.86 14.04 0.33
C SER A 285 21.05 13.77 1.61
N LEU A 286 20.48 12.58 1.77
CA LEU A 286 19.78 12.15 2.97
C LEU A 286 20.71 11.46 3.99
N CYS A 287 21.98 11.20 3.64
CA CYS A 287 22.97 10.66 4.57
C CYS A 287 23.47 11.69 5.59
N GLN A 288 23.38 12.99 5.27
CA GLN A 288 23.86 14.08 6.12
C GLN A 288 22.95 15.31 5.99
N GLY A 289 22.64 15.99 7.09
CA GLY A 289 21.95 17.29 7.10
C GLY A 289 20.49 17.27 7.58
N GLY A 290 19.83 18.43 7.51
CA GLY A 290 18.48 18.65 8.05
C GLY A 290 17.32 18.10 7.22
N THR A 291 17.56 17.65 5.98
CA THR A 291 16.52 17.15 5.08
C THR A 291 15.88 15.86 5.59
N LEU A 292 16.69 14.89 6.03
CA LEU A 292 16.18 13.64 6.61
C LEU A 292 15.33 13.94 7.86
N GLU A 293 15.81 14.81 8.74
CA GLU A 293 15.06 15.19 9.94
C GLU A 293 13.73 15.87 9.61
N SER A 294 13.65 16.66 8.53
CA SER A 294 12.38 17.21 8.04
C SER A 294 11.41 16.11 7.58
N ILE A 295 11.91 15.05 6.91
CA ILE A 295 11.09 13.90 6.49
C ILE A 295 10.61 13.12 7.71
N LEU A 296 11.50 12.84 8.67
CA LEU A 296 11.15 12.13 9.91
C LEU A 296 10.12 12.93 10.72
N ASN A 297 10.24 14.26 10.81
CA ASN A 297 9.23 15.09 11.44
C ASN A 297 7.88 15.05 10.72
N THR A 298 7.87 14.98 9.39
CA THR A 298 6.62 14.82 8.64
C THR A 298 5.99 13.45 8.91
N ILE A 299 6.80 12.38 9.02
CA ILE A 299 6.33 11.05 9.40
C ILE A 299 5.71 11.08 10.81
N ARG A 300 6.35 11.72 11.79
CA ARG A 300 5.80 11.89 13.14
C ARG A 300 4.45 12.61 13.11
N GLN A 301 4.35 13.68 12.33
CA GLN A 301 3.14 14.49 12.18
C GLN A 301 2.02 13.80 11.39
N ALA A 302 2.32 12.69 10.71
CA ALA A 302 1.32 11.85 10.05
C ALA A 302 0.68 10.82 11.00
N SER A 303 1.17 10.66 12.23
CA SER A 303 0.56 9.72 13.19
C SER A 303 -0.85 10.18 13.55
N ASP A 304 -1.83 9.33 13.31
CA ASP A 304 -3.27 9.62 13.44
C ASP A 304 -4.01 8.61 14.33
N ILE A 305 -3.36 7.49 14.68
CA ILE A 305 -3.96 6.40 15.44
C ILE A 305 -2.96 5.85 16.46
N ASN A 306 -3.43 5.04 17.42
CA ASN A 306 -2.57 4.27 18.30
C ASN A 306 -2.11 2.96 17.65
N ALA A 307 -0.94 2.46 18.03
CA ALA A 307 -0.35 1.22 17.49
C ALA A 307 -1.20 -0.04 17.73
N ASP A 308 -2.13 -0.01 18.70
CA ASP A 308 -3.10 -1.07 18.95
C ASP A 308 -4.35 -0.99 18.04
N GLY A 309 -4.39 -0.02 17.11
CA GLY A 309 -5.51 0.25 16.21
C GLY A 309 -6.67 1.00 16.87
N THR A 310 -6.48 1.52 18.08
CA THR A 310 -7.48 2.38 18.74
C THR A 310 -7.16 3.85 18.55
N ASN A 311 -8.11 4.73 18.89
CA ASN A 311 -7.96 6.16 18.79
C ASN A 311 -8.41 6.83 20.10
N LYS A 312 -7.55 6.72 21.12
CA LYS A 312 -7.93 7.05 22.50
C LYS A 312 -7.61 8.49 22.85
N ALA A 313 -8.66 9.26 23.19
CA ALA A 313 -8.53 10.61 23.70
C ALA A 313 -7.50 10.73 24.85
N GLY A 314 -6.60 11.70 24.73
CA GLY A 314 -5.56 11.98 25.73
C GLY A 314 -4.31 11.09 25.65
N VAL A 315 -4.30 10.05 24.81
CA VAL A 315 -3.11 9.23 24.51
C VAL A 315 -2.44 9.79 23.26
N ALA A 316 -1.10 9.83 23.20
CA ALA A 316 -0.41 10.28 21.99
C ALA A 316 -0.62 9.31 20.82
N CYS A 317 -0.84 9.83 19.61
CA CYS A 317 -0.82 9.00 18.40
C CYS A 317 0.62 8.52 18.14
N ASP A 318 0.82 7.22 17.97
CA ASP A 318 2.12 6.58 17.81
C ASP A 318 2.19 5.61 16.60
N ALA A 319 1.14 5.62 15.79
CA ALA A 319 1.08 4.88 14.54
C ALA A 319 0.37 5.69 13.44
N ILE A 320 0.58 5.24 12.20
CA ILE A 320 0.00 5.79 10.99
C ILE A 320 -0.94 4.73 10.42
N SER A 321 -2.20 5.08 10.25
CA SER A 321 -3.16 4.23 9.55
C SER A 321 -2.80 4.10 8.06
N ILE A 322 -3.00 2.91 7.51
CA ILE A 322 -2.69 2.64 6.11
C ILE A 322 -3.80 1.84 5.46
N GLY A 323 -4.12 2.21 4.22
CA GLY A 323 -4.99 1.46 3.32
C GLY A 323 -4.40 1.40 1.92
N LEU A 324 -4.18 0.18 1.43
CA LEU A 324 -3.63 -0.10 0.10
C LEU A 324 -4.64 -0.88 -0.73
N GLY A 325 -4.80 -0.51 -2.00
CA GLY A 325 -5.58 -1.28 -2.97
C GLY A 325 -4.72 -2.32 -3.68
N PHE A 326 -5.27 -3.46 -4.05
CA PHE A 326 -4.56 -4.42 -4.91
C PHE A 326 -5.48 -5.21 -5.85
N THR A 327 -4.87 -5.82 -6.86
CA THR A 327 -5.46 -6.93 -7.63
C THR A 327 -4.47 -8.07 -7.69
N GLY A 328 -4.95 -9.29 -7.93
CA GLY A 328 -4.11 -10.48 -8.01
C GLY A 328 -4.57 -11.44 -9.09
N LYS A 329 -3.63 -12.27 -9.54
CA LYS A 329 -3.85 -13.31 -10.54
C LYS A 329 -3.45 -14.66 -9.99
N GLN A 330 -4.18 -15.69 -10.38
CA GLN A 330 -3.91 -17.04 -9.95
C GLN A 330 -2.56 -17.51 -10.50
N ILE A 331 -1.75 -18.09 -9.62
CA ILE A 331 -0.46 -18.71 -9.93
C ILE A 331 -0.46 -20.18 -9.52
N GLY A 332 0.61 -20.89 -9.88
CA GLY A 332 0.87 -22.23 -9.35
C GLY A 332 1.13 -22.20 -7.85
N ALA A 333 1.08 -23.37 -7.21
CA ALA A 333 1.45 -23.48 -5.80
C ALA A 333 2.94 -23.12 -5.62
N PRO A 334 3.29 -22.15 -4.76
CA PRO A 334 4.68 -21.77 -4.51
C PRO A 334 5.35 -22.87 -3.66
N ASN A 335 6.31 -23.56 -4.27
CA ASN A 335 7.01 -24.70 -3.68
C ASN A 335 8.51 -24.46 -3.45
N LYS A 336 9.02 -23.31 -3.92
CA LYS A 336 10.44 -22.95 -3.82
C LYS A 336 10.66 -21.90 -2.74
N VAL A 337 11.53 -22.21 -1.79
CA VAL A 337 12.05 -21.20 -0.86
C VAL A 337 13.22 -20.49 -1.54
N ALA A 338 13.18 -19.17 -1.61
CA ALA A 338 14.26 -18.35 -2.11
C ALA A 338 15.37 -18.22 -1.06
N GLU A 339 16.62 -18.19 -1.53
CA GLU A 339 17.74 -17.80 -0.69
C GLU A 339 17.61 -16.32 -0.28
N PRO A 340 17.96 -15.95 0.96
CA PRO A 340 17.98 -14.56 1.37
C PRO A 340 18.93 -13.75 0.48
N ASP A 341 18.46 -12.61 -0.02
CA ASP A 341 19.34 -11.68 -0.74
C ASP A 341 20.43 -11.18 0.22
N PRO A 342 21.69 -11.06 -0.23
CA PRO A 342 22.74 -10.48 0.59
C PRO A 342 22.37 -9.02 0.93
N PRO A 343 22.65 -8.55 2.15
CA PRO A 343 22.38 -7.18 2.51
C PRO A 343 23.15 -6.26 1.57
N SER A 344 22.44 -5.35 0.90
CA SER A 344 23.12 -4.37 0.05
C SER A 344 23.99 -3.45 0.94
N PRO A 345 25.11 -2.93 0.44
CA PRO A 345 25.93 -1.96 1.18
C PRO A 345 25.11 -0.72 1.59
N ASP A 346 25.44 -0.13 2.73
CA ASP A 346 24.87 1.16 3.15
C ASP A 346 25.70 2.31 2.53
N PRO A 347 25.13 3.08 1.58
CA PRO A 347 25.83 4.19 0.95
C PRO A 347 26.19 5.33 1.93
N CYS A 348 25.57 5.39 3.12
CA CYS A 348 25.92 6.38 4.14
C CYS A 348 27.16 6.01 4.96
N THR A 349 27.63 4.75 4.90
CA THR A 349 28.83 4.29 5.63
C THR A 349 30.11 4.30 4.80
N ASN A 350 29.97 4.36 3.47
CA ASN A 350 31.07 4.42 2.52
C ASN A 350 30.76 5.48 1.45
N PRO A 351 30.90 6.79 1.74
CA PRO A 351 30.78 7.80 0.71
C PRO A 351 31.81 7.48 -0.40
N PRO A 352 31.45 7.55 -1.69
CA PRO A 352 32.43 7.45 -2.76
C PRO A 352 33.57 8.41 -2.45
N ALA A 353 34.81 7.92 -2.45
CA ALA A 353 35.97 8.77 -2.28
C ALA A 353 35.84 9.91 -3.28
N ASP A 354 35.77 11.13 -2.74
CA ASP A 354 35.60 12.36 -3.48
C ASP A 354 36.50 12.30 -4.71
N ALA A 355 35.90 12.29 -5.91
CA ALA A 355 36.64 12.31 -7.16
C ALA A 355 37.25 13.71 -7.26
N GLY A 356 38.34 13.91 -6.52
CA GLY A 356 39.06 15.15 -6.40
C GLY A 356 39.32 15.68 -7.81
N THR A 357 38.70 16.81 -8.11
CA THR A 357 39.07 17.65 -9.23
C THR A 357 40.53 18.02 -9.03
N ASP A 358 41.41 17.33 -9.74
CA ASP A 358 42.80 17.71 -9.94
C ASP A 358 42.81 18.99 -10.80
N SER A 359 42.45 20.11 -10.17
CA SER A 359 42.71 21.44 -10.71
C SER A 359 44.21 21.67 -10.58
N GLY A 360 44.95 21.21 -11.59
CA GLY A 360 46.36 21.49 -11.79
C GLY A 360 46.62 22.99 -11.82
N GLY A 361 46.95 23.54 -10.64
CA GLY A 361 47.54 24.86 -10.47
C GLY A 361 49.02 24.81 -10.82
N GLY A 362 49.34 24.94 -12.11
CA GLY A 362 50.70 25.19 -12.57
C GLY A 362 51.00 26.69 -12.52
N GLY A 363 51.51 27.19 -11.40
CA GLY A 363 51.92 28.59 -11.26
C GLY A 363 52.85 28.83 -10.07
N THR A 364 54.15 28.79 -10.34
CA THR A 364 55.25 29.46 -9.59
C THR A 364 56.39 29.62 -10.59
N ASP A 365 56.68 30.81 -11.11
CA ASP A 365 57.30 32.00 -10.49
C ASP A 365 58.85 31.94 -10.48
N SER A 366 59.36 33.13 -10.77
CA SER A 366 60.64 33.69 -11.19
C SER A 366 61.93 33.33 -10.44
N GLY A 367 63.02 33.39 -11.21
CA GLY A 367 64.40 33.47 -10.72
C GLY A 367 65.28 34.20 -11.75
N SER A 368 65.43 35.51 -11.55
CA SER A 368 66.35 36.40 -12.26
C SER A 368 67.81 36.19 -11.84
N GLY A 369 68.75 36.47 -12.76
CA GLY A 369 69.98 37.19 -12.40
C GLY A 369 71.33 36.57 -12.80
N ASP A 370 72.11 37.39 -13.49
CA ASP A 370 73.58 37.38 -13.71
C ASP A 370 74.20 36.40 -14.72
N ALA A 371 75.30 36.71 -15.41
CA ALA A 371 75.84 37.87 -16.12
C ALA A 371 77.21 37.44 -16.66
N ALA A 372 77.57 37.98 -17.84
CA ALA A 372 78.93 38.29 -18.30
C ALA A 372 79.89 37.21 -18.86
N THR A 373 80.55 37.61 -19.96
CA THR A 373 81.90 37.25 -20.49
C THR A 373 82.10 35.80 -20.94
N ASP A 374 82.59 35.48 -22.14
CA ASP A 374 83.53 36.13 -23.08
C ASP A 374 83.27 35.59 -24.51
#